data_AF-A0A928Q8R5-F1
#
_entry.id   AF-A0A928Q8R5-F1
#
_cell.length_a   1.000
_cell.length_b   1.000
_cell.length_c   1.000
_cell.angle_alpha   90.00
_cell.angle_beta   90.00
_cell.angle_gamma   90.00
#
_symmetry.space_group_name_H-M   'P 1'
#
loop_
_entity.id
_entity.type
_entity.pdbx_description
1 polymer ?
#
loop_
_entity_poly.entity_id
_entity_poly.type
_entity_poly.pdbx_seq_one_letter_code
_entity_poly.pdbx_strand_id
1 'polypeptide(L)'
;MKMNNKKAAIITVFFSLMLIVGASPRMYRVSEFSYAGDYDVFNSWAKFSGFNNTSLCKVESAGKAVELAKNEVTVWYNRINVSYDETEKVWRVTFYMEEYIGGTQHVYLNENGITLMRVNS
;
A
#
# COMPACT_ATOMS: atom_id res chain seq x y z
N MET A 1 5.04 -54.11 -15.95
CA MET A 1 4.74 -53.96 -14.50
C MET A 1 5.76 -52.97 -13.96
N LYS A 2 5.48 -51.73 -13.54
CA LYS A 2 4.29 -51.08 -12.95
C LYS A 2 4.43 -49.56 -13.22
N MET A 3 3.34 -48.88 -13.60
CA MET A 3 3.23 -47.41 -13.57
C MET A 3 3.32 -46.89 -12.13
N ASN A 4 3.68 -45.60 -11.93
CA ASN A 4 2.78 -44.59 -11.31
C ASN A 4 3.43 -43.22 -11.07
N ASN A 5 3.01 -42.25 -11.90
CA ASN A 5 2.53 -40.88 -11.62
C ASN A 5 2.82 -40.22 -10.27
N LYS A 6 3.26 -38.95 -10.31
CA LYS A 6 2.69 -37.85 -9.49
C LYS A 6 2.99 -36.46 -10.09
N LYS A 7 1.98 -35.96 -10.82
CA LYS A 7 1.39 -34.61 -10.86
C LYS A 7 2.29 -33.38 -11.09
N ALA A 8 2.06 -32.78 -12.25
CA ALA A 8 2.39 -31.40 -12.63
C ALA A 8 1.86 -30.39 -11.60
N ALA A 9 2.73 -29.47 -11.18
CA ALA A 9 2.32 -28.24 -10.50
C ALA A 9 2.06 -27.18 -11.58
N ILE A 10 0.80 -27.06 -11.99
CA ILE A 10 0.31 -25.92 -12.76
C ILE A 10 0.24 -24.76 -11.76
N ILE A 11 1.22 -23.84 -11.83
CA ILE A 11 1.14 -22.57 -11.12
C ILE A 11 0.16 -21.70 -11.92
N THR A 12 -1.12 -21.82 -11.59
CA THR A 12 -2.15 -20.91 -12.10
C THR A 12 -1.99 -19.57 -11.41
N VAL A 13 -1.25 -18.66 -12.04
CA VAL A 13 -1.33 -17.24 -11.70
C VAL A 13 -2.65 -16.73 -12.27
N PHE A 14 -3.63 -16.47 -11.40
CA PHE A 14 -4.88 -15.83 -11.79
C PHE A 14 -4.61 -14.38 -12.20
N PHE A 15 -4.27 -14.14 -13.46
CA PHE A 15 -4.44 -12.83 -14.08
C PHE A 15 -5.94 -12.65 -14.31
N SER A 16 -6.62 -12.03 -13.34
CA SER A 16 -8.00 -11.57 -13.54
C SER A 16 -7.98 -10.47 -14.60
N LEU A 17 -8.47 -10.81 -15.79
CA LEU A 17 -8.68 -9.89 -16.90
C LEU A 17 -9.86 -8.97 -16.57
N MET A 18 -9.59 -7.77 -16.07
CA MET A 18 -10.62 -6.74 -15.89
C MET A 18 -10.59 -5.78 -17.07
N LEU A 19 -11.48 -6.02 -18.04
CA LEU A 19 -11.83 -5.07 -19.10
C LEU A 19 -12.70 -3.96 -18.51
N ILE A 20 -12.11 -2.81 -18.16
CA ILE A 20 -12.86 -1.55 -18.06
C ILE A 20 -12.07 -0.44 -18.76
N VAL A 21 -12.79 0.25 -19.62
CA VAL A 21 -12.43 1.39 -20.45
C VAL A 21 -11.62 2.43 -19.66
N GLY A 22 -10.40 2.74 -20.12
CA GLY A 22 -9.81 4.06 -19.89
C GLY A 22 -8.90 4.28 -18.67
N ALA A 23 -8.11 3.30 -18.22
CA ALA A 23 -6.81 3.56 -17.57
C ALA A 23 -6.04 2.24 -17.48
N SER A 24 -4.83 2.19 -18.04
CA SER A 24 -3.91 1.09 -17.73
C SER A 24 -3.68 1.07 -16.22
N PRO A 25 -3.79 -0.07 -15.51
CA PRO A 25 -3.49 -0.13 -14.09
C PRO A 25 -2.06 0.36 -13.90
N ARG A 26 -1.89 1.45 -13.14
CA ARG A 26 -0.54 1.93 -12.81
C ARG A 26 0.12 0.84 -11.95
N MET A 27 1.10 0.15 -12.52
CA MET A 27 1.85 -0.89 -11.80
C MET A 27 2.80 -0.20 -10.82
N TYR A 28 2.55 -0.36 -9.53
CA TYR A 28 3.45 0.14 -8.49
C TYR A 28 4.49 -0.93 -8.17
N ARG A 29 5.76 -0.54 -8.15
CA ARG A 29 6.80 -1.36 -7.52
C ARG A 29 6.58 -1.29 -6.01
N VAL A 30 6.42 -2.45 -5.37
CA VAL A 30 6.28 -2.55 -3.91
C VAL A 30 7.64 -2.85 -3.31
N SER A 31 8.05 -2.06 -2.33
CA SER A 31 9.25 -2.33 -1.53
C SER A 31 8.88 -2.87 -0.15
N GLU A 32 9.83 -3.48 0.55
CA GLU A 32 9.67 -3.86 1.95
C GLU A 32 9.98 -2.68 2.88
N PHE A 33 9.42 -2.72 4.09
CA PHE A 33 9.75 -1.84 5.22
C PHE A 33 9.30 -2.50 6.54
N SER A 34 9.57 -1.87 7.68
CA SER A 34 9.05 -2.28 8.99
C SER A 34 8.16 -1.18 9.57
N TYR A 35 6.90 -1.50 9.86
CA TYR A 35 5.97 -0.56 10.47
C TYR A 35 6.34 -0.26 11.92
N ALA A 36 6.71 -1.26 12.72
CA ALA A 36 7.24 -1.08 14.07
C ALA A 36 8.47 -0.14 14.08
N GLY A 37 9.40 -0.32 13.14
CA GLY A 37 10.57 0.56 13.01
C GLY A 37 10.20 2.01 12.71
N ASP A 38 9.28 2.24 11.76
CA ASP A 38 8.78 3.59 11.47
C ASP A 38 7.97 4.17 12.65
N TYR A 39 7.20 3.33 13.36
CA TYR A 39 6.43 3.74 14.53
C TYR A 39 7.34 4.25 15.65
N ASP A 40 8.42 3.53 15.97
CA ASP A 40 9.39 3.94 16.99
C ASP A 40 10.05 5.29 16.67
N VAL A 41 10.28 5.58 15.39
CA VAL A 41 10.88 6.84 14.94
C VAL A 41 9.87 7.99 14.97
N PHE A 42 8.63 7.76 14.53
CA PHE A 42 7.67 8.84 14.25
C PHE A 42 6.58 9.04 15.31
N ASN A 43 6.42 8.13 16.28
CA ASN A 43 5.28 8.16 17.21
C ASN A 43 5.05 9.50 17.93
N SER A 44 6.11 10.28 18.19
CA SER A 44 6.01 11.50 18.98
C SER A 44 5.39 12.68 18.22
N TRP A 45 5.36 12.64 16.88
CA TRP A 45 4.80 13.70 16.05
C TRP A 45 3.86 13.20 14.94
N ALA A 46 3.64 11.89 14.85
CA ALA A 46 2.66 11.31 13.93
C ALA A 46 1.22 11.63 14.35
N LYS A 47 0.30 11.63 13.37
CA LYS A 47 -1.13 11.60 13.64
C LYS A 47 -1.61 10.15 13.70
N PHE A 48 -2.53 9.87 14.62
CA PHE A 48 -3.14 8.55 14.83
C PHE A 48 -4.68 8.57 14.83
N SER A 49 -5.29 9.72 14.55
CA SER A 49 -6.73 9.89 14.60
C SER A 49 -7.22 10.96 13.63
N GLY A 50 -8.54 11.03 13.43
CA GLY A 50 -9.16 11.98 12.51
C GLY A 50 -8.98 11.60 11.03
N PHE A 51 -8.87 10.30 10.76
CA PHE A 51 -8.71 9.75 9.43
C PHE A 51 -10.04 9.56 8.72
N ASN A 52 -10.00 9.58 7.39
CA ASN A 52 -11.16 9.34 6.54
C ASN A 52 -11.42 7.83 6.35
N ASN A 53 -10.37 7.02 6.25
CA ASN A 53 -10.51 5.57 6.09
C ASN A 53 -10.68 4.87 7.44
N THR A 54 -11.91 4.84 7.93
CA THR A 54 -12.30 4.21 9.21
C THR A 54 -13.24 3.01 9.04
N SER A 55 -13.69 2.75 7.81
CA SER A 55 -14.55 1.63 7.46
C SER A 55 -13.76 0.54 6.76
N LEU A 56 -14.16 -0.72 6.98
CA LEU A 56 -13.49 -1.88 6.38
C LEU A 56 -13.55 -1.83 4.85
N CYS A 57 -12.38 -1.82 4.22
CA CYS A 57 -12.19 -1.91 2.78
C CYS A 57 -10.89 -2.68 2.49
N LYS A 58 -11.02 -3.97 2.17
CA LYS A 58 -9.86 -4.84 2.00
C LYS A 58 -8.88 -4.32 0.95
N VAL A 59 -7.60 -4.33 1.29
CA VAL A 59 -6.50 -3.83 0.44
C VAL A 59 -5.78 -5.00 -0.21
N GLU A 60 -6.28 -5.42 -1.36
CA GLU A 60 -5.75 -6.58 -2.09
C GLU A 60 -4.62 -6.23 -3.07
N SER A 61 -4.26 -4.94 -3.18
CA SER A 61 -3.21 -4.49 -4.09
C SER A 61 -2.62 -3.14 -3.69
N ALA A 62 -1.41 -2.87 -4.18
CA ALA A 62 -0.76 -1.55 -4.07
C ALA A 62 -1.62 -0.43 -4.68
N GLY A 63 -2.31 -0.70 -5.78
CA GLY A 63 -3.23 0.26 -6.40
C GLY A 63 -4.35 0.67 -5.46
N LYS A 64 -4.96 -0.30 -4.76
CA LYS A 64 -6.00 -0.04 -3.77
C LYS A 64 -5.46 0.70 -2.55
N ALA A 65 -4.25 0.35 -2.09
CA ALA A 65 -3.59 1.08 -1.01
C ALA A 65 -3.40 2.55 -1.35
N VAL A 66 -2.95 2.86 -2.58
CA VAL A 66 -2.79 4.24 -3.06
C VAL A 66 -4.12 4.97 -3.19
N GLU A 67 -5.16 4.32 -3.70
CA GLU A 67 -6.51 4.89 -3.81
C GLU A 67 -7.02 5.33 -2.44
N LEU A 68 -6.95 4.45 -1.43
CA LEU A 68 -7.39 4.78 -0.07
C LEU A 68 -6.49 5.83 0.58
N ALA A 69 -5.17 5.72 0.43
CA ALA A 69 -4.23 6.66 1.03
C ALA A 69 -4.42 8.11 0.50
N LYS A 70 -4.90 8.28 -0.74
CA LYS A 70 -5.24 9.60 -1.28
C LYS A 70 -6.37 10.29 -0.53
N ASN A 71 -7.23 9.56 0.17
CA ASN A 71 -8.28 10.16 0.99
C ASN A 71 -7.70 10.90 2.22
N GLU A 72 -6.46 10.60 2.62
CA GLU A 72 -5.84 11.16 3.83
C GLU A 72 -4.92 12.36 3.55
N VAL A 73 -4.68 12.67 2.27
CA VAL A 73 -3.83 13.76 1.82
C VAL A 73 -4.68 14.88 1.25
N THR A 74 -4.35 16.12 1.61
CA THR A 74 -5.07 17.33 1.16
C THR A 74 -4.27 18.15 0.15
N VAL A 75 -3.05 17.72 -0.15
CA VAL A 75 -2.10 18.41 -1.03
C VAL A 75 -1.82 17.53 -2.24
N TRP A 76 -1.59 18.15 -3.39
CA TRP A 76 -1.20 17.45 -4.60
C TRP A 76 0.26 16.98 -4.52
N TYR A 77 0.52 15.73 -4.88
CA TYR A 77 1.87 15.15 -4.97
C TYR A 77 2.07 14.53 -6.36
N ASN A 78 3.27 14.67 -6.94
CA ASN A 78 3.57 14.17 -8.29
C ASN A 78 4.30 12.81 -8.29
N ARG A 79 4.72 12.31 -7.11
CA ARG A 79 5.36 11.01 -6.93
C ARG A 79 4.73 10.22 -5.79
N ILE A 80 4.73 8.90 -5.97
CA ILE A 80 4.15 7.94 -5.04
C ILE A 80 5.08 6.72 -4.97
N ASN A 81 5.52 6.36 -3.77
CA ASN A 81 6.16 5.08 -3.49
C ASN A 81 5.22 4.23 -2.62
N VAL A 82 5.20 2.93 -2.87
CA VAL A 82 4.39 1.99 -2.08
C VAL A 82 5.33 0.97 -1.45
N SER A 83 5.19 0.78 -0.15
CA SER A 83 5.89 -0.27 0.59
C SER A 83 4.87 -1.11 1.36
N TYR A 84 5.24 -2.35 1.66
CA TYR A 84 4.40 -3.27 2.42
C TYR A 84 5.23 -4.02 3.47
N ASP A 85 4.70 -4.06 4.70
CA ASP A 85 5.23 -4.86 5.80
C ASP A 85 4.37 -6.13 5.89
N GLU A 86 4.98 -7.26 5.52
CA GLU A 86 4.32 -8.57 5.52
C GLU A 86 4.12 -9.13 6.93
N THR A 87 4.86 -8.66 7.93
CA THR A 87 4.74 -9.11 9.32
C THR A 87 3.51 -8.49 9.97
N GLU A 88 3.37 -7.17 9.86
CA GLU A 88 2.25 -6.43 10.47
C GLU A 88 1.06 -6.24 9.54
N LYS A 89 1.18 -6.67 8.27
CA LYS A 89 0.15 -6.49 7.23
C LYS A 89 -0.21 -5.02 7.02
N VAL A 90 0.81 -4.17 6.96
CA VAL A 90 0.66 -2.71 6.82
C VAL A 90 1.22 -2.23 5.49
N TRP A 91 0.43 -1.45 4.77
CA TRP A 91 0.84 -0.69 3.62
C TRP A 91 1.36 0.68 4.05
N ARG A 92 2.50 1.12 3.51
CA ARG A 92 2.96 2.51 3.57
C ARG A 92 2.91 3.12 2.19
N VAL A 93 2.11 4.17 2.03
CA VAL A 93 2.06 4.98 0.82
C VAL A 93 2.76 6.30 1.10
N THR A 94 3.82 6.58 0.35
CA THR A 94 4.64 7.78 0.48
C THR A 94 4.37 8.71 -0.68
N PHE A 95 3.87 9.91 -0.38
CA PHE A 95 3.62 10.96 -1.33
C PHE A 95 4.68 12.06 -1.19
N TYR A 96 5.26 12.49 -2.30
CA TYR A 96 6.27 13.54 -2.32
C TYR A 96 6.27 14.30 -3.65
N MET A 97 6.92 15.47 -3.66
CA MET A 97 7.23 16.22 -4.86
C MET A 97 8.70 15.99 -5.23
N GLU A 98 8.97 15.57 -6.47
CA GLU A 98 10.33 15.75 -7.00
C GLU A 98 10.64 17.26 -7.04
N GLU A 99 11.85 17.63 -6.60
CA GLU A 99 12.41 19.00 -6.65
C GLU A 99 11.97 19.99 -5.56
N TYR A 100 11.06 19.63 -4.64
CA TYR A 100 10.68 20.49 -3.51
C TYR A 100 11.20 19.96 -2.18
N ILE A 101 11.94 20.79 -1.44
CA ILE A 101 12.34 20.52 -0.05
C ILE A 101 11.16 20.93 0.84
N GLY A 102 10.56 19.99 1.56
CA GLY A 102 9.60 20.31 2.64
C GLY A 102 8.19 19.73 2.51
N GLY A 103 8.07 18.46 2.16
CA GLY A 103 6.80 17.77 2.39
C GLY A 103 6.73 16.40 1.75
N THR A 104 7.16 15.40 2.50
CA THR A 104 6.79 14.00 2.30
C THR A 104 5.64 13.68 3.23
N GLN A 105 4.62 12.98 2.72
CA GLN A 105 3.54 12.43 3.53
C GLN A 105 3.55 10.92 3.44
N HIS A 106 3.63 10.27 4.60
CA HIS A 106 3.48 8.83 4.73
C HIS A 106 2.10 8.53 5.30
N VAL A 107 1.34 7.67 4.62
CA VAL A 107 0.05 7.16 5.08
C VAL A 107 0.18 5.65 5.27
N TYR A 108 -0.20 5.18 6.45
CA TYR A 108 -0.12 3.77 6.83
C TYR A 108 -1.52 3.18 6.93
N LEU A 109 -1.78 2.09 6.22
CA LEU A 109 -3.07 1.40 6.15
C LEU A 109 -2.87 -0.07 6.51
N ASN A 110 -3.75 -0.66 7.33
CA ASN A 110 -3.74 -2.12 7.48
C ASN A 110 -4.37 -2.83 6.26
N GLU A 111 -4.33 -4.16 6.24
CA GLU A 111 -4.94 -4.99 5.19
C GLU A 111 -6.45 -4.78 5.01
N ASN A 112 -7.12 -4.23 6.02
CA ASN A 112 -8.54 -3.91 5.99
C ASN A 112 -8.83 -2.46 5.56
N GLY A 113 -7.81 -1.72 5.12
CA GLY A 113 -7.95 -0.37 4.59
C GLY A 113 -8.18 0.70 5.64
N ILE A 114 -8.00 0.39 6.92
CA ILE A 114 -8.09 1.35 8.01
C ILE A 114 -6.77 2.11 8.13
N THR A 115 -6.84 3.44 8.12
CA THR A 115 -5.65 4.28 8.35
C THR A 115 -5.21 4.18 9.79
N LEU A 116 -3.95 3.80 10.00
CA LEU A 116 -3.34 3.63 11.32
C LEU A 116 -2.56 4.86 11.75
N MET A 117 -1.79 5.42 10.83
CA MET A 117 -0.83 6.49 11.12
C MET A 117 -0.66 7.39 9.89
N ARG A 118 -0.41 8.67 10.14
CA ARG A 118 0.05 9.60 9.12
C ARG A 118 1.21 10.44 9.63
N VAL A 119 2.25 10.56 8.82
CA VAL A 119 3.45 11.35 9.14
C VAL A 119 3.65 12.39 8.05
N ASN A 120 3.96 13.61 8.45
CA ASN A 120 4.38 14.69 7.56
C ASN A 120 5.86 14.98 7.90
N SER A 121 6.76 14.91 6.93
CA SER A 121 8.21 15.14 7.10
C SER A 121 8.79 16.04 6.02
#